data_AF-A0A139A2D9-F1
#
_entry.id   AF-A0A139A2D9-F1
#
_cell.length_a   1.000
_cell.length_b   1.000
_cell.length_c   1.000
_cell.angle_alpha   90.00
_cell.angle_beta   90.00
_cell.angle_gamma   90.00
#
_symmetry.space_group_name_H-M   'P 1'
#
loop_
_entity.id
_entity.type
_entity.pdbx_description
1 polymer ?
#
loop_
_entity_poly.entity_id
_entity_poly.type
_entity_poly.pdbx_seq_one_letter_code
_entity_poly.pdbx_strand_id
1 'polypeptide(L)' 'LLWWKVHSAEYPNLARKAQDYLAVPGSSAPCERVFSGGVDLVTPNRNRLNGESIQSCMLLKNWWQTVLLLEPLKGKK' A
#
# COMPACT_ATOMS: atom_id res chain seq x y z
N LEU A 1 2.75 13.96 4.97
CA LEU A 1 1.65 14.42 4.08
C LEU A 1 0.66 15.38 4.74
N LEU A 2 0.33 15.25 6.04
CA LEU A 2 -0.69 16.10 6.69
C LEU A 2 -0.43 17.61 6.54
N TRP A 3 0.83 18.05 6.68
CA TRP A 3 1.19 19.46 6.51
C TRP A 3 0.82 20.00 5.12
N TRP A 4 1.22 19.30 4.05
CA TRP A 4 0.87 19.65 2.66
C TRP A 4 -0.63 19.58 2.39
N LYS A 5 -1.37 18.73 3.11
CA LYS A 5 -2.84 18.68 3.03
C LYS A 5 -3.46 19.96 3.60
N VAL A 6 -3.01 20.40 4.77
CA VAL A 6 -3.49 21.63 5.43
C VAL A 6 -3.18 22.88 4.58
N HIS A 7 -1.98 22.97 4.00
CA HIS A 7 -1.54 24.14 3.23
C HIS A 7 -1.82 24.03 1.72
N SER A 8 -2.63 23.06 1.30
CA SER A 8 -2.93 22.82 -0.11
C SER A 8 -3.65 23.99 -0.79
N ALA A 9 -4.46 24.75 -0.05
CA ALA A 9 -5.12 25.94 -0.57
C ALA A 9 -4.16 27.11 -0.77
N GLU A 10 -3.15 27.25 0.10
CA GLU A 10 -2.13 28.30 0.04
C GLU A 10 -1.09 28.01 -1.05
N TYR A 11 -0.73 26.73 -1.22
CA TYR A 11 0.27 26.29 -2.18
C TYR A 11 -0.24 25.15 -3.09
N PRO A 12 -1.23 25.38 -3.96
CA PRO A 12 -1.92 24.30 -4.69
C PRO A 12 -0.99 23.50 -5.62
N ASN A 13 -0.07 24.17 -6.31
CA ASN A 13 0.85 23.50 -7.23
C ASN A 13 1.98 22.78 -6.48
N LEU A 14 2.49 23.37 -5.40
CA LEU A 14 3.59 22.79 -4.63
C LEU A 14 3.09 21.60 -3.80
N ALA A 15 1.90 21.71 -3.19
CA ALA A 15 1.28 20.62 -2.47
C ALA A 15 1.01 19.41 -3.37
N ARG A 16 0.60 19.62 -4.63
CA ARG A 16 0.44 18.53 -5.61
C ARG A 16 1.78 17.82 -5.87
N LYS A 17 2.83 18.58 -6.18
CA LYS A 17 4.17 18.01 -6.41
C LYS A 17 4.71 17.29 -5.17
N ALA A 18 4.52 17.87 -4.00
CA ALA A 18 4.96 17.27 -2.75
C ALA A 18 4.24 15.96 -2.44
N GLN A 19 2.96 15.82 -2.81
CA GLN A 19 2.25 14.55 -2.70
C GLN A 19 2.90 13.48 -3.59
N ASP A 20 3.21 13.82 -4.84
CA ASP A 20 3.84 12.87 -5.77
C ASP A 20 5.24 12.45 -5.29
N TYR A 21 6.08 13.41 -4.87
CA TYR A 21 7.44 13.10 -4.41
C TYR A 21 7.47 12.34 -3.08
N LEU A 22 6.61 12.69 -2.13
CA LEU A 22 6.59 12.06 -0.81
C LEU A 22 5.81 10.74 -0.77
N ALA A 23 5.09 10.39 -1.84
CA ALA A 23 4.47 9.08 -1.99
C ALA A 23 5.50 7.98 -2.25
N VAL A 24 6.66 8.33 -2.81
CA VAL A 24 7.73 7.36 -3.07
C VAL A 24 8.43 7.01 -1.76
N PRO A 25 8.49 5.73 -1.37
CA PRO A 25 9.22 5.33 -0.18
C PRO A 25 10.73 5.55 -0.37
N GLY A 26 11.41 6.03 0.66
CA GLY A 26 12.86 6.26 0.62
C GLY A 26 13.73 4.99 0.67
N SER A 27 13.11 3.79 0.70
CA SER A 27 13.82 2.49 0.74
C SER A 27 12.97 1.38 0.13
N SER A 28 13.59 0.23 -0.15
CA SER A 28 12.94 -1.01 -0.61
C SER A 28 12.21 -1.77 0.50
N ALA A 29 12.41 -1.41 1.77
CA ALA A 29 11.88 -2.13 2.93
C ALA A 29 10.34 -2.36 2.89
N PRO A 30 9.51 -1.42 2.41
CA PRO A 30 8.07 -1.67 2.24
C PRO A 30 7.78 -2.76 1.21
N CYS A 31 8.51 -2.79 0.10
CA CYS A 31 8.37 -3.81 -0.93
C CYS A 31 8.81 -5.18 -0.38
N GLU A 32 9.97 -5.24 0.28
CA GLU A 32 10.49 -6.46 0.90
C GLU A 32 9.49 -7.04 1.91
N ARG A 33 8.86 -6.20 2.73
CA ARG A 33 7.83 -6.63 3.68
C ARG A 33 6.64 -7.31 2.99
N VAL A 34 6.17 -6.77 1.86
CA VAL A 34 5.08 -7.37 1.07
C VAL A 34 5.51 -8.74 0.54
N PHE A 35 6.73 -8.85 0.01
CA PHE A 35 7.26 -10.11 -0.51
C PHE A 35 7.51 -11.16 0.58
N SER A 36 8.05 -10.76 1.74
CA SER A 36 8.23 -11.66 2.89
C SER A 36 6.90 -12.24 3.38
N GLY A 37 5.82 -11.45 3.32
CA GLY A 37 4.48 -11.89 3.71
C GLY A 37 3.78 -12.83 2.71
N GLY A 38 4.40 -13.10 1.55
CA GLY A 38 3.91 -14.02 0.52
C GLY A 38 4.84 -15.19 0.24
N VAL A 39 5.85 -15.44 1.09
CA VAL A 39 6.77 -16.57 0.97
C VAL A 39 6.02 -17.90 0.82
N ASP A 40 4.95 -18.11 1.58
CA ASP A 40 4.15 -19.34 1.50
C ASP A 40 3.53 -19.58 0.12
N LEU A 41 3.21 -18.52 -0.64
CA LEU A 41 2.67 -18.61 -2.00
C LEU A 41 3.74 -18.95 -3.04
N VAL A 42 4.99 -18.57 -2.76
CA VAL A 42 6.15 -18.75 -3.65
C VAL A 42 6.88 -20.06 -3.34
N THR A 43 6.76 -20.58 -2.12
CA THR A 43 7.43 -21.82 -1.72
C THR A 43 6.89 -23.05 -2.45
N PRO A 44 7.76 -24.00 -2.84
CA PRO A 44 7.37 -25.20 -3.57
C PRO A 44 6.51 -26.19 -2.77
N ASN A 45 6.39 -25.99 -1.45
CA ASN A 45 5.75 -26.95 -0.54
C ASN A 45 4.23 -27.02 -0.71
N ARG A 46 3.60 -25.93 -1.17
CA ARG A 46 2.17 -25.89 -1.47
C ARG A 46 1.92 -24.78 -2.48
N ASN A 47 2.01 -25.08 -3.78
CA ASN A 47 1.21 -24.46 -4.86
C ASN A 47 1.90 -24.57 -6.24
N ARG A 48 1.20 -25.14 -7.25
CA ARG A 48 1.51 -24.97 -8.68
C ARG A 48 0.91 -23.65 -9.20
N LEU A 49 1.12 -22.55 -8.48
CA LEU A 49 0.63 -21.25 -8.91
C LEU A 49 1.64 -20.62 -9.88
N ASN A 50 1.14 -20.08 -10.98
CA ASN A 50 1.94 -19.26 -11.87
C ASN A 50 2.17 -17.87 -11.23
N GLY A 51 3.13 -17.11 -11.75
CA GLY A 51 3.50 -15.80 -11.20
C GLY A 51 2.32 -14.81 -11.16
N GLU A 52 1.43 -14.87 -12.14
CA GLU A 52 0.23 -14.02 -12.19
C GLU A 52 -0.73 -14.33 -11.02
N SER A 53 -0.97 -15.61 -10.73
CA SER A 53 -1.85 -16.00 -9.60
C SER A 53 -1.25 -15.57 -8.26
N ILE A 54 0.07 -15.69 -8.11
CA ILE A 54 0.78 -15.22 -6.91
C ILE A 54 0.58 -13.70 -6.74
N GLN A 55 0.77 -12.93 -7.82
CA GLN A 55 0.55 -11.49 -7.84
C GLN A 55 -0.89 -11.14 -7.44
N SER A 56 -1.89 -11.79 -8.05
CA SER A 56 -3.30 -11.57 -7.72
C SER A 56 -3.60 -11.85 -6.25
N CYS A 57 -3.08 -12.95 -5.69
CA CYS A 57 -3.25 -13.27 -4.28
C CYS A 57 -2.61 -12.23 -3.35
N MET A 58 -1.39 -11.77 -3.67
CA MET A 58 -0.71 -10.73 -2.89
C MET A 58 -1.46 -9.40 -2.95
N LEU A 59 -1.92 -8.98 -4.13
CA LEU A 59 -2.72 -7.76 -4.31
C LEU A 59 -4.06 -7.85 -3.56
N LEU A 60 -4.77 -8.97 -3.70
CA LEU A 60 -6.04 -9.20 -3.02
C LEU A 60 -5.85 -9.10 -1.50
N LYS A 61 -4.87 -9.79 -0.93
CA LYS A 61 -4.55 -9.71 0.50
C LYS A 61 -4.27 -8.27 0.94
N ASN A 62 -3.47 -7.53 0.19
CA ASN A 62 -3.13 -6.15 0.51
C ASN A 62 -4.34 -5.20 0.43
N TRP A 63 -5.19 -5.35 -0.59
CA TRP A 63 -6.42 -4.55 -0.72
C TRP A 63 -7.41 -4.84 0.40
N TRP A 64 -7.63 -6.12 0.74
CA TRP A 64 -8.49 -6.48 1.88
C TRP A 64 -8.00 -5.85 3.18
N GLN A 65 -6.69 -5.90 3.45
CA GLN A 65 -6.11 -5.23 4.62
C GLN A 65 -6.29 -3.71 4.57
N THR A 66 -6.08 -3.10 3.40
CA THR A 66 -6.25 -1.64 3.23
C THR A 66 -7.70 -1.23 3.48
N VAL A 67 -8.69 -1.96 2.94
CA VAL A 67 -10.12 -1.69 3.15
C VAL A 67 -10.50 -1.84 4.62
N LEU A 68 -10.09 -2.94 5.27
CA LEU A 68 -10.38 -3.18 6.69
C LEU A 68 -9.72 -2.14 7.61
N LEU A 69 -8.52 -1.67 7.28
CA LEU A 69 -7.83 -0.62 8.04
C LEU A 69 -8.41 0.78 7.79
N LEU A 70 -9.12 0.99 6.69
CA LEU A 70 -9.87 2.21 6.40
C LEU A 70 -11.29 2.21 7.01
N GLU A 71 -11.79 1.05 7.48
CA GLU A 71 -13.03 0.92 8.25
C GLU A 71 -12.87 1.05 9.79
N PRO A 72 -12.29 2.15 10.32
CA PRO A 72 -12.71 2.57 11.67
C PRO A 72 -13.22 4.01 11.78
N LEU A 73 -13.61 4.69 10.69
CA LEU A 73 -14.09 6.08 10.76
C LEU A 73 -15.47 6.35 10.15
N LYS A 74 -16.41 5.39 10.21
CA LYS A 74 -17.82 5.66 9.85
C LYS A 74 -18.86 5.20 10.89
N GLY A 75 -18.50 5.20 12.16
CA GLY A 75 -19.48 4.89 13.19
C GLY A 75 -18.98 4.96 14.62
N LYS A 76 -18.74 6.18 15.13
CA LYS A 76 -18.98 6.57 16.53
C LYS A 76 -19.08 8.10 16.63
N LYS A 77 -20.23 8.63 16.23
CA LYS A 77 -21.03 9.67 16.88
C LYS A 77 -22.26 9.91 16.01
#